data_AF-A0A936XBE3-F1
#
_entry.id   AF-A0A936XBE3-F1
#
_cell.length_a   1.000
_cell.length_b   1.000
_cell.length_c   1.000
_cell.angle_alpha   90.00
_cell.angle_beta   90.00
_cell.angle_gamma   90.00
#
_symmetry.space_group_name_H-M   'P 1'
#
loop_
_entity.id
_entity.type
_entity.pdbx_description
1 polymer ?
#
loop_
_entity_poly.entity_id
_entity_poly.type
_entity_poly.pdbx_seq_one_letter_code
_entity_poly.pdbx_strand_id
1 'polypeptide(L)'
;MKTRLFLFLAAGMAALNSCTVTSSLYPLSSRPDQCIIKNEFSGIWYFKDDSSQLYSIDTLAKNSLHEYQILCLDMDTTDTMADSVYFRARLVQLHDSLYLDTYFELGKNDKNNMDLELLTVTRHFIFRLHFISADTILFQEPDPVGVISLIDKKKIHLTYAGLGEDNFLILDKSEQLQKAITESEKYKWLYKNTRLLIRVK
;
A
#
# COMPACT_ATOMS: atom_id res chain seq x y z
N MET A 1 -25.32 43.62 24.47
CA MET A 1 -24.09 43.21 23.76
C MET A 1 -23.33 42.21 24.61
N LYS A 2 -23.43 40.91 24.32
CA LYS A 2 -22.59 39.87 24.92
C LYS A 2 -22.24 38.89 23.81
N THR A 3 -21.18 39.21 23.10
CA THR A 3 -20.58 38.36 22.08
C THR A 3 -19.26 37.85 22.66
N ARG A 4 -18.95 36.59 22.34
CA ARG A 4 -17.65 35.91 22.50
C ARG A 4 -17.45 35.14 23.80
N LEU A 5 -18.07 33.96 23.85
CA LEU A 5 -17.50 32.81 24.55
C LEU A 5 -17.96 31.50 23.87
N PHE A 6 -17.69 31.35 22.57
CA PHE A 6 -18.02 30.12 21.83
C PHE A 6 -16.95 29.66 20.82
N LEU A 7 -15.73 30.17 20.92
CA LEU A 7 -14.64 29.79 20.01
C LEU A 7 -13.55 28.89 20.61
N PHE A 8 -13.65 28.50 21.89
CA PHE A 8 -12.64 27.63 22.52
C PHE A 8 -13.02 26.13 22.54
N LEU A 9 -14.21 25.76 22.09
CA LEU A 9 -14.64 24.35 22.02
C LEU A 9 -14.36 23.67 20.66
N ALA A 10 -14.01 24.43 19.61
CA ALA A 10 -13.67 23.85 18.30
C ALA A 10 -12.19 23.44 18.19
N ALA A 11 -11.28 24.12 18.89
CA ALA A 11 -9.86 23.77 18.91
C ALA A 11 -9.53 22.60 19.86
N GLY A 12 -10.37 22.38 20.89
CA GLY A 12 -10.19 21.29 21.85
C GLY A 12 -10.52 19.89 21.30
N MET A 13 -11.34 19.78 20.25
CA MET A 13 -11.59 18.50 19.57
C MET A 13 -10.57 18.17 18.48
N ALA A 14 -9.86 19.17 17.94
CA ALA A 14 -8.78 18.93 16.98
C ALA A 14 -7.49 18.41 17.66
N ALA A 15 -7.28 18.74 18.94
CA ALA A 15 -6.10 18.32 19.70
C ALA A 15 -6.25 16.94 20.41
N LEU A 16 -7.43 16.30 20.33
CA LEU A 16 -7.65 14.93 20.82
C LEU A 16 -7.57 13.87 19.71
N ASN A 17 -7.44 14.28 18.44
CA ASN A 17 -7.16 13.36 17.32
C ASN A 17 -5.65 13.12 17.08
N SER A 18 -4.77 13.76 17.86
CA SER A 18 -3.31 13.60 17.70
C SER A 18 -2.69 12.52 18.61
N CYS A 19 -3.50 11.69 19.27
CA CYS A 19 -3.03 10.62 20.17
C CYS A 19 -3.50 9.21 19.76
N THR A 20 -3.74 8.97 18.47
CA THR A 20 -4.15 7.64 17.94
C THR A 20 -3.48 7.25 16.62
N VAL A 21 -2.27 7.74 16.34
CA VAL A 21 -1.43 7.15 15.28
C VAL A 21 -0.38 6.23 15.89
N THR A 22 -0.85 5.37 16.80
CA THR A 22 -0.14 4.17 17.20
C THR A 22 -0.97 2.99 16.68
N SER A 23 -0.29 2.07 15.99
CA SER A 23 -0.76 0.77 15.49
C SER A 23 -1.46 0.73 14.11
N SER A 24 -0.86 -0.09 13.25
CA SER A 24 -1.32 -0.70 11.99
C SER A 24 -2.42 0.01 11.19
N LEU A 25 -2.04 0.41 9.99
CA LEU A 25 -2.94 0.65 8.87
C LEU A 25 -3.86 -0.56 8.63
N TYR A 26 -5.11 -0.28 8.30
CA TYR A 26 -6.11 -1.33 8.11
C TYR A 26 -5.82 -2.10 6.81
N PRO A 27 -5.82 -3.45 6.82
CA PRO A 27 -5.64 -4.22 5.60
C PRO A 27 -6.78 -3.93 4.62
N LEU A 28 -6.54 -4.13 3.33
CA LEU A 28 -7.58 -4.05 2.32
C LEU A 28 -8.73 -5.04 2.64
N SER A 29 -8.40 -6.21 3.18
CA SER A 29 -9.41 -7.15 3.68
C SER A 29 -9.00 -7.79 5.01
N SER A 30 -9.98 -7.90 5.91
CA SER A 30 -9.93 -8.73 7.11
C SER A 30 -10.53 -10.13 6.90
N ARG A 31 -11.06 -10.41 5.71
CA ARG A 31 -11.74 -11.64 5.34
C ARG A 31 -10.77 -12.63 4.69
N PRO A 32 -10.48 -13.79 5.31
CA PRO A 32 -9.53 -14.76 4.77
C PRO A 32 -9.89 -15.31 3.39
N ASP A 33 -11.20 -15.40 3.07
CA ASP A 33 -11.70 -15.90 1.78
C ASP A 33 -11.45 -14.95 0.61
N GLN A 34 -11.19 -13.67 0.87
CA GLN A 34 -10.82 -12.70 -0.15
C GLN A 34 -9.31 -12.66 -0.38
N CYS A 35 -8.50 -13.23 0.52
CA CYS A 35 -7.06 -13.27 0.36
C CYS A 35 -6.66 -14.57 -0.35
N ILE A 36 -5.84 -14.49 -1.40
CA ILE A 36 -5.45 -15.64 -2.22
C ILE A 36 -3.94 -15.80 -2.30
N ILE A 37 -3.49 -17.03 -2.57
CA ILE A 37 -2.10 -17.32 -2.96
C ILE A 37 -2.04 -17.70 -4.44
N LYS A 38 -1.06 -17.12 -5.15
CA LYS A 38 -0.67 -17.43 -6.52
C LYS A 38 0.82 -17.74 -6.50
N ASN A 39 1.18 -19.00 -6.76
CA ASN A 39 2.58 -19.41 -6.80
C ASN A 39 3.37 -18.67 -7.90
N GLU A 40 2.67 -18.23 -8.94
CA GLU A 40 3.17 -17.39 -10.02
C GLU A 40 3.51 -15.96 -9.56
N PHE A 41 3.24 -15.58 -8.32
CA PHE A 41 3.73 -14.32 -7.77
C PHE A 41 5.09 -14.47 -7.09
N SER A 42 5.41 -15.66 -6.58
CA SER A 42 6.68 -15.92 -5.92
C SER A 42 7.84 -16.02 -6.92
N GLY A 43 9.01 -15.52 -6.55
CA GLY A 43 10.20 -15.45 -7.40
C GLY A 43 10.89 -14.09 -7.30
N ILE A 44 11.93 -13.91 -8.12
CA ILE A 44 12.67 -12.64 -8.22
C ILE A 44 12.15 -11.86 -9.42
N TRP A 45 11.87 -10.58 -9.21
CA TRP A 45 11.23 -9.71 -10.18
C TRP A 45 11.97 -8.40 -10.36
N TYR A 46 11.80 -7.75 -11.51
CA TYR A 46 12.25 -6.39 -11.75
C TYR A 46 11.22 -5.64 -12.59
N PHE A 47 11.18 -4.31 -12.48
CA PHE A 47 10.35 -3.52 -13.38
C PHE A 47 11.03 -3.44 -14.75
N LYS A 48 10.26 -3.66 -15.82
CA LYS A 48 10.81 -3.67 -17.19
C LYS A 48 11.61 -2.40 -17.54
N ASP A 49 11.17 -1.26 -17.02
CA ASP A 49 11.77 0.05 -17.29
C ASP A 49 12.81 0.46 -16.23
N ASP A 50 13.01 -0.35 -15.19
CA ASP A 50 13.96 -0.13 -14.12
C ASP A 50 14.50 -1.47 -13.58
N SER A 51 15.67 -1.86 -14.09
CA SER A 51 16.38 -3.07 -13.68
C SER A 51 17.42 -2.82 -12.59
N SER A 52 17.50 -1.62 -12.01
CA SER A 52 18.45 -1.32 -10.93
C SER A 52 18.05 -1.99 -9.61
N GLN A 53 16.76 -2.31 -9.46
CA GLN A 53 16.18 -2.93 -8.29
C GLN A 53 15.58 -4.30 -8.61
N LEU A 54 15.82 -5.27 -7.73
CA LEU A 54 15.15 -6.56 -7.74
C LEU A 54 14.19 -6.69 -6.55
N TYR A 55 13.10 -7.39 -6.75
CA TYR A 55 12.11 -7.72 -5.72
C TYR A 55 12.05 -9.23 -5.58
N SER A 56 12.59 -9.77 -4.48
CA SER A 56 12.41 -11.18 -4.14
C SER A 56 11.11 -11.36 -3.37
N ILE A 57 10.22 -12.20 -3.89
CA ILE A 57 8.88 -12.44 -3.35
C ILE A 57 8.76 -13.90 -2.93
N ASP A 58 8.51 -14.12 -1.65
CA ASP A 58 8.39 -15.46 -1.06
C ASP A 58 7.07 -15.60 -0.30
N THR A 59 6.44 -16.78 -0.40
CA THR A 59 5.23 -17.08 0.37
C THR A 59 5.61 -17.49 1.80
N LEU A 60 4.93 -16.93 2.79
CA LEU A 60 5.19 -17.27 4.19
C LEU A 60 4.46 -18.54 4.59
N ALA A 61 5.18 -19.65 4.54
CA ALA A 61 4.68 -20.93 5.03
C ALA A 61 4.81 -21.01 6.56
N LYS A 62 3.91 -20.38 7.32
CA LYS A 62 3.67 -20.74 8.74
C LYS A 62 2.29 -20.32 9.26
N ASN A 63 1.42 -21.32 9.34
CA ASN A 63 0.26 -21.46 10.25
C ASN A 63 -0.90 -20.46 10.21
N SER A 64 -0.88 -19.42 9.39
CA SER A 64 -2.07 -18.74 8.87
C SER A 64 -1.60 -17.53 8.08
N LEU A 65 -2.45 -17.07 7.17
CA LEU A 65 -2.36 -15.81 6.43
C LEU A 65 -1.73 -15.98 5.04
N HIS A 66 -2.56 -15.72 4.04
CA HIS A 66 -2.27 -15.63 2.60
C HIS A 66 -1.33 -14.44 2.35
N GLU A 67 -0.09 -14.55 2.81
CA GLU A 67 0.89 -13.48 2.88
C GLU A 67 2.17 -13.81 2.11
N TYR A 68 2.72 -12.76 1.52
CA TYR A 68 4.02 -12.73 0.89
C TYR A 68 4.98 -11.89 1.73
N GLN A 69 6.23 -12.29 1.72
CA GLN A 69 7.37 -11.47 2.05
C GLN A 69 7.93 -10.90 0.76
N ILE A 70 8.14 -9.59 0.71
CA ILE A 70 8.79 -8.93 -0.40
C ILE A 70 10.06 -8.25 0.13
N LEU A 71 11.16 -8.51 -0.55
CA LEU A 71 12.49 -8.00 -0.23
C LEU A 71 12.99 -7.19 -1.43
N CYS A 72 13.35 -5.93 -1.19
CA CYS A 72 13.99 -5.07 -2.17
C CYS A 72 15.51 -5.24 -2.10
N LEU A 73 16.11 -5.53 -3.25
CA LEU A 73 17.55 -5.74 -3.42
C LEU A 73 18.08 -4.67 -4.39
N ASP A 74 19.08 -3.93 -3.96
CA ASP A 74 19.80 -2.95 -4.80
C ASP A 74 20.99 -3.64 -5.49
N MET A 75 21.09 -3.54 -6.81
CA MET A 75 22.17 -4.18 -7.58
C MET A 75 23.47 -3.35 -7.63
N ASP A 76 23.46 -2.07 -7.23
CA ASP A 76 24.60 -1.16 -7.40
C ASP A 76 25.65 -1.24 -6.27
N THR A 77 25.49 -2.15 -5.31
CA THR A 77 26.46 -2.35 -4.22
C THR A 77 27.41 -3.50 -4.53
N THR A 78 28.70 -3.18 -4.69
CA THR A 78 29.79 -4.13 -5.00
C THR A 78 30.09 -5.14 -3.88
N ASP A 79 29.43 -5.00 -2.73
CA ASP A 79 29.44 -5.96 -1.62
C ASP A 79 28.07 -6.62 -1.56
N THR A 80 28.05 -7.96 -1.65
CA THR A 80 26.95 -8.87 -1.23
C THR A 80 25.58 -8.21 -1.01
N MET A 81 24.66 -8.36 -1.98
CA MET A 81 23.21 -8.04 -1.89
C MET A 81 22.80 -7.49 -0.53
N ALA A 82 23.00 -6.18 -0.31
CA ALA A 82 22.59 -5.56 0.93
C ALA A 82 21.07 -5.39 0.84
N ASP A 83 20.34 -6.27 1.53
CA ASP A 83 18.90 -6.16 1.74
C ASP A 83 18.56 -4.73 2.21
N SER A 84 17.92 -3.93 1.37
CA SER A 84 17.70 -2.52 1.67
C SER A 84 16.40 -2.31 2.42
N VAL A 85 15.34 -3.07 2.07
CA VAL A 85 14.01 -2.92 2.66
C VAL A 85 13.20 -4.22 2.55
N TYR A 86 12.40 -4.52 3.58
CA TYR A 86 11.46 -5.64 3.61
C TYR A 86 10.03 -5.17 3.90
N PHE A 87 9.04 -5.77 3.23
CA PHE A 87 7.61 -5.58 3.51
C PHE A 87 6.79 -6.88 3.37
N ARG A 88 5.62 -6.90 4.01
CA ARG A 88 4.60 -7.92 3.82
C ARG A 88 3.63 -7.48 2.74
N ALA A 89 3.04 -8.46 2.06
CA ALA A 89 1.93 -8.20 1.16
C ALA A 89 0.88 -9.30 1.20
N ARG A 90 -0.34 -8.96 0.81
CA ARG A 90 -1.43 -9.91 0.57
C ARG A 90 -2.00 -9.65 -0.82
N LEU A 91 -2.33 -10.74 -1.51
CA LEU A 91 -3.15 -10.65 -2.72
C LEU A 91 -4.61 -10.77 -2.31
N VAL A 92 -5.39 -9.72 -2.59
CA VAL A 92 -6.81 -9.65 -2.25
C VAL A 92 -7.62 -9.62 -3.53
N GLN A 93 -8.50 -10.62 -3.71
CA GLN A 93 -9.46 -10.67 -4.79
C GLN A 93 -10.72 -9.91 -4.38
N LEU A 94 -11.03 -8.82 -5.08
CA LEU A 94 -12.27 -8.06 -4.95
C LEU A 94 -12.97 -8.08 -6.30
N HIS A 95 -14.17 -8.68 -6.35
CA HIS A 95 -14.88 -8.95 -7.60
C HIS A 95 -13.97 -9.66 -8.62
N ASP A 96 -13.85 -9.15 -9.85
CA ASP A 96 -13.03 -9.72 -10.91
C ASP A 96 -11.59 -9.16 -10.92
N SER A 97 -11.21 -8.40 -9.90
CA SER A 97 -9.92 -7.71 -9.82
C SER A 97 -9.06 -8.20 -8.66
N LEU A 98 -7.75 -8.23 -8.91
CA LEU A 98 -6.76 -8.61 -7.93
C LEU A 98 -5.99 -7.37 -7.47
N TYR A 99 -5.85 -7.23 -6.16
CA TYR A 99 -5.16 -6.12 -5.54
C TYR A 99 -4.00 -6.63 -4.68
N LEU A 100 -2.87 -5.93 -4.73
CA LEU A 100 -1.75 -6.10 -3.82
C LEU A 100 -1.88 -5.10 -2.69
N ASP A 101 -2.09 -5.62 -1.48
CA ASP A 101 -2.15 -4.87 -0.22
C ASP A 101 -0.81 -5.03 0.50
N THR A 102 0.01 -3.97 0.51
CA THR A 102 1.38 -4.00 1.06
C THR A 102 1.49 -3.26 2.38
N TYR A 103 2.19 -3.83 3.36
CA TYR A 103 2.43 -3.21 4.67
C TYR A 103 3.78 -3.60 5.27
N PHE A 104 4.34 -2.73 6.10
CA PHE A 104 5.59 -3.00 6.83
C PHE A 104 5.33 -3.83 8.10
N GLU A 105 6.15 -4.86 8.35
CA GLU A 105 6.19 -5.52 9.65
C GLU A 105 7.24 -4.85 10.54
N LEU A 106 6.81 -3.91 11.37
CA LEU A 106 7.67 -3.15 12.28
C LEU A 106 8.27 -3.99 13.43
N GLY A 107 7.93 -5.27 13.53
CA GLY A 107 8.27 -6.15 14.68
C GLY A 107 9.66 -6.81 14.62
N LYS A 108 10.44 -6.62 13.54
CA LYS A 108 11.68 -7.39 13.31
C LYS A 108 12.99 -6.60 13.17
N ASN A 109 12.98 -5.27 13.26
CA ASN A 109 14.22 -4.52 13.05
C ASN A 109 15.00 -4.26 14.35
N ASP A 110 16.26 -4.68 14.28
CA ASP A 110 17.35 -4.53 15.24
C ASP A 110 17.58 -3.07 15.68
N LYS A 111 18.25 -2.95 16.83
CA LYS A 111 18.43 -1.75 17.66
C LYS A 111 19.17 -0.54 17.04
N ASN A 112 19.31 -0.45 15.72
CA ASN A 112 20.01 0.64 15.03
C ASN A 112 19.07 1.60 14.27
N ASN A 113 17.82 1.76 14.74
CA ASN A 113 16.85 2.71 14.18
C ASN A 113 17.17 4.16 14.58
N MET A 114 18.22 4.73 14.00
CA MET A 114 18.14 6.13 13.60
C MET A 114 17.41 6.14 12.25
N ASP A 115 16.30 6.87 12.23
CA ASP A 115 15.47 7.15 11.05
C ASP A 115 14.33 6.20 10.71
N LEU A 116 13.47 5.97 11.71
CA LEU A 116 12.03 5.75 11.47
C LEU A 116 11.38 6.91 10.69
N GLU A 117 11.99 8.11 10.67
CA GLU A 117 11.56 9.28 9.90
C GLU A 117 12.15 9.36 8.48
N LEU A 118 13.35 8.79 8.19
CA LEU A 118 13.85 8.62 6.81
C LEU A 118 13.31 7.35 6.15
N LEU A 119 12.80 6.39 6.93
CA LEU A 119 11.91 5.35 6.45
C LEU A 119 10.51 5.93 6.15
N THR A 120 10.47 7.01 5.39
CA THR A 120 9.34 7.57 4.63
C THR A 120 8.81 6.56 3.61
N VAL A 121 8.87 5.26 3.92
CA VAL A 121 8.48 4.15 3.07
C VAL A 121 7.01 3.88 3.34
N THR A 122 6.21 4.58 2.53
CA THR A 122 4.99 4.05 1.91
C THR A 122 4.12 3.16 2.81
N ARG A 123 3.28 3.86 3.56
CA ARG A 123 2.14 3.39 4.35
C ARG A 123 0.95 2.99 3.44
N HIS A 124 0.65 1.68 3.34
CA HIS A 124 -0.49 1.04 2.62
C HIS A 124 -0.74 1.51 1.18
N PHE A 125 -0.33 0.67 0.24
CA PHE A 125 -0.54 0.88 -1.18
C PHE A 125 -1.51 -0.18 -1.70
N ILE A 126 -2.36 0.24 -2.62
CA ILE A 126 -3.39 -0.62 -3.20
C ILE A 126 -3.17 -0.64 -4.69
N PHE A 127 -2.35 -1.60 -5.11
CA PHE A 127 -1.99 -1.77 -6.51
C PHE A 127 -2.90 -2.80 -7.14
N ARG A 128 -3.31 -2.56 -8.39
CA ARG A 128 -4.02 -3.58 -9.17
C ARG A 128 -2.99 -4.46 -9.86
N LEU A 129 -3.18 -5.78 -9.78
CA LEU A 129 -2.34 -6.73 -10.48
C LEU A 129 -3.14 -7.45 -11.56
N HIS A 130 -2.51 -7.63 -12.72
CA HIS A 130 -3.02 -8.51 -13.77
C HIS A 130 -1.89 -9.42 -14.27
N PHE A 131 -2.05 -10.73 -14.04
CA PHE A 131 -1.10 -11.74 -14.48
C PHE A 131 -1.28 -11.98 -15.98
N ILE A 132 -0.37 -11.44 -16.80
CA ILE A 132 -0.37 -11.64 -18.25
C ILE A 132 0.17 -13.04 -18.58
N SER A 133 1.19 -13.48 -17.84
CA SER A 133 1.77 -14.83 -17.91
C SER A 133 2.37 -15.21 -16.55
N ALA A 134 2.98 -16.40 -16.44
CA ALA A 134 3.69 -16.81 -15.23
C ALA A 134 4.91 -15.92 -14.89
N ASP A 135 5.49 -15.27 -15.91
CA ASP A 135 6.72 -14.48 -15.79
C ASP A 135 6.48 -12.98 -16.04
N THR A 136 5.22 -12.54 -16.17
CA THR A 136 4.89 -11.16 -16.51
C THR A 136 3.61 -10.72 -15.81
N ILE A 137 3.73 -9.67 -15.00
CA ILE A 137 2.61 -9.06 -14.27
C ILE A 137 2.49 -7.60 -14.69
N LEU A 138 1.28 -7.19 -15.04
CA LEU A 138 0.93 -5.79 -15.16
C LEU A 138 0.60 -5.25 -13.77
N PHE A 139 1.37 -4.27 -13.35
CA PHE A 139 1.23 -3.56 -12.09
C PHE A 139 0.58 -2.20 -12.36
N GLN A 140 -0.51 -1.88 -11.66
CA GLN A 140 -1.23 -0.63 -11.88
C GLN A 140 -1.37 0.15 -10.58
N GLU A 141 -0.97 1.41 -10.63
CA GLU A 141 -1.03 2.34 -9.52
C GLU A 141 -2.22 3.30 -9.71
N PRO A 142 -2.97 3.62 -8.64
CA PRO A 142 -4.00 4.65 -8.73
C PRO A 142 -3.35 6.03 -8.91
N ASP A 143 -3.91 6.85 -9.81
CA ASP A 143 -3.52 8.24 -10.04
C ASP A 143 -3.83 9.09 -8.79
N PRO A 144 -2.80 9.64 -8.10
CA PRO A 144 -3.00 10.36 -6.85
C PRO A 144 -3.93 11.56 -6.99
N VAL A 145 -3.72 12.38 -8.03
CA VAL A 145 -4.54 13.57 -8.31
C VAL A 145 -5.98 13.16 -8.61
N GLY A 146 -6.15 12.06 -9.31
CA GLY A 146 -7.42 11.44 -9.59
C GLY A 146 -8.20 11.04 -8.35
N VAL A 147 -7.55 10.31 -7.43
CA VAL A 147 -8.15 9.90 -6.15
C VAL A 147 -8.64 11.12 -5.38
N ILE A 148 -7.79 12.13 -5.21
CA ILE A 148 -8.13 13.38 -4.50
C ILE A 148 -9.34 14.05 -5.17
N SER A 149 -9.31 14.19 -6.50
CA SER A 149 -10.42 14.82 -7.24
C SER A 149 -11.75 14.08 -7.05
N LEU A 150 -11.74 12.75 -6.99
CA LEU A 150 -12.94 11.94 -6.76
C LEU A 150 -13.47 12.11 -5.33
N ILE A 151 -12.59 12.27 -4.34
CA ILE A 151 -12.97 12.51 -2.95
C ILE A 151 -13.57 13.91 -2.79
N ASP A 152 -12.91 14.95 -3.32
CA ASP A 152 -13.38 16.34 -3.26
C ASP A 152 -14.76 16.52 -3.93
N LYS A 153 -14.97 15.81 -5.04
CA LYS A 153 -16.26 15.77 -5.75
C LYS A 153 -17.29 14.85 -5.10
N LYS A 154 -16.98 14.25 -3.95
CA LYS A 154 -17.82 13.29 -3.21
C LYS A 154 -18.29 12.11 -4.06
N LYS A 155 -17.45 11.66 -5.00
CA LYS A 155 -17.71 10.50 -5.86
C LYS A 155 -17.30 9.21 -5.17
N ILE A 156 -16.24 9.26 -4.37
CA ILE A 156 -15.85 8.21 -3.44
C ILE A 156 -15.71 8.84 -2.04
N HIS A 157 -15.87 8.02 -1.01
CA HIS A 157 -15.73 8.45 0.38
C HIS A 157 -14.51 7.75 0.95
N LEU A 158 -13.44 8.52 1.16
CA LEU A 158 -12.22 8.05 1.78
C LEU A 158 -11.69 9.07 2.79
N THR A 159 -11.19 8.59 3.92
CA THR A 159 -10.40 9.35 4.88
C THR A 159 -8.93 9.19 4.51
N TYR A 160 -8.25 10.31 4.22
CA TYR A 160 -6.84 10.29 3.85
C TYR A 160 -6.03 11.40 4.52
N ALA A 161 -4.71 11.20 4.57
CA ALA A 161 -3.74 12.21 4.98
C ALA A 161 -2.65 12.35 3.90
N GLY A 162 -2.22 13.58 3.60
CA GLY A 162 -1.10 13.83 2.68
C GLY A 162 0.25 13.62 3.38
N LEU A 163 1.18 12.93 2.71
CA LEU A 163 2.56 12.75 3.15
C LEU A 163 3.50 13.13 1.99
N GLY A 164 4.04 14.35 1.97
CA GLY A 164 4.86 14.84 0.84
C GLY A 164 4.04 15.09 -0.44
N GLU A 165 4.72 15.42 -1.54
CA GLU A 165 4.05 15.99 -2.74
C GLU A 165 3.26 14.98 -3.59
N ASP A 166 3.48 13.67 -3.47
CA ASP A 166 2.79 12.68 -4.33
C ASP A 166 2.31 11.41 -3.59
N ASN A 167 2.45 11.34 -2.27
CA ASN A 167 2.01 10.18 -1.49
C ASN A 167 0.83 10.52 -0.58
N PHE A 168 -0.19 9.67 -0.62
CA PHE A 168 -1.36 9.77 0.25
C PHE A 168 -1.52 8.51 1.09
N LEU A 169 -1.97 8.72 2.32
CA LEU A 169 -2.22 7.68 3.31
C LEU A 169 -3.72 7.45 3.45
N ILE A 170 -4.19 6.24 3.17
CA ILE A 170 -5.60 5.87 3.39
C ILE A 170 -5.79 5.39 4.83
N LEU A 171 -6.74 6.01 5.54
CA LEU A 171 -6.98 5.81 6.98
C LEU A 171 -8.24 5.01 7.29
N ASP A 172 -9.04 4.67 6.28
CA ASP A 172 -10.29 3.95 6.47
C ASP A 172 -10.10 2.48 6.83
N LYS A 173 -11.12 1.92 7.49
CA LYS A 173 -11.20 0.48 7.77
C LYS A 173 -11.44 -0.32 6.49
N SER A 174 -11.05 -1.59 6.52
CA SER A 174 -11.13 -2.53 5.37
C SER A 174 -12.47 -2.50 4.63
N GLU A 175 -13.60 -2.50 5.33
CA GLU A 175 -14.93 -2.51 4.69
C GLU A 175 -15.21 -1.21 3.91
N GLN A 176 -14.88 -0.06 4.48
CA GLN A 176 -15.04 1.24 3.84
C GLN A 176 -14.09 1.38 2.64
N LEU A 177 -12.86 0.92 2.82
CA LEU A 177 -11.84 0.88 1.78
C LEU A 177 -12.28 0.03 0.58
N GLN A 178 -12.79 -1.19 0.81
CA GLN A 178 -13.32 -2.05 -0.26
C GLN A 178 -14.50 -1.40 -0.99
N LYS A 179 -15.41 -0.74 -0.27
CA LYS A 179 -16.53 0.00 -0.88
C LYS A 179 -16.03 1.12 -1.79
N ALA A 180 -15.05 1.90 -1.33
CA ALA A 180 -14.47 2.98 -2.12
C ALA A 180 -13.74 2.47 -3.37
N ILE A 181 -13.00 1.36 -3.27
CA ILE A 181 -12.32 0.72 -4.41
C ILE A 181 -13.33 0.18 -5.41
N THR A 182 -14.39 -0.48 -4.93
CA THR A 182 -15.45 -0.98 -5.81
C THR A 182 -16.15 0.16 -6.55
N GLU A 183 -16.41 1.28 -5.87
CA GLU A 183 -16.97 2.47 -6.50
C GLU A 183 -15.99 3.11 -7.50
N SER A 184 -14.69 3.05 -7.22
CA SER A 184 -13.64 3.62 -8.09
C SER A 184 -13.50 2.87 -9.42
N GLU A 185 -13.97 1.63 -9.53
CA GLU A 185 -13.95 0.86 -10.78
C GLU A 185 -14.74 1.52 -11.92
N LYS A 186 -15.70 2.40 -11.61
CA LYS A 186 -16.41 3.25 -12.58
C LYS A 186 -15.48 4.22 -13.31
N TYR A 187 -14.32 4.50 -12.73
CA TYR A 187 -13.34 5.47 -13.21
C TYR A 187 -12.07 4.76 -13.69
N LYS A 188 -12.15 4.04 -14.82
CA LYS A 188 -11.02 3.28 -15.40
C LYS A 188 -9.74 4.09 -15.56
N TRP A 189 -9.86 5.40 -15.75
CA TRP A 189 -8.72 6.30 -15.88
C TRP A 189 -7.86 6.42 -14.61
N LEU A 190 -8.39 6.00 -13.45
CA LEU A 190 -7.68 6.03 -12.18
C LEU A 190 -6.46 5.11 -12.17
N TYR A 191 -6.48 3.99 -12.89
CA TYR A 191 -5.37 3.01 -12.94
C TYR A 191 -4.58 3.07 -14.26
N LYS A 192 -4.40 4.28 -14.80
CA LYS A 192 -3.66 4.50 -16.05
C LYS A 192 -2.15 4.37 -15.91
N ASN A 193 -1.61 4.58 -14.70
CA ASN A 193 -0.20 4.43 -14.43
C ASN A 193 0.12 2.93 -14.33
N THR A 194 0.68 2.38 -15.39
CA THR A 194 0.97 0.96 -15.48
C THR A 194 2.45 0.69 -15.67
N ARG A 195 2.97 -0.30 -14.96
CA ARG A 195 4.32 -0.83 -15.11
C ARG A 195 4.27 -2.32 -15.34
N LEU A 196 5.29 -2.86 -16.01
CA LEU A 196 5.43 -4.30 -16.19
C LEU A 196 6.48 -4.82 -15.21
N LEU A 197 6.10 -5.82 -14.44
CA LEU A 197 6.98 -6.58 -13.58
C LEU A 197 7.35 -7.88 -14.32
N ILE A 198 8.64 -8.12 -14.50
CA ILE A 198 9.19 -9.25 -15.26
C ILE A 198 9.96 -10.15 -14.30
N ARG A 199 9.73 -11.46 -14.40
CA ARG A 199 10.41 -12.44 -13.58
C ARG A 199 11.81 -12.69 -14.10
N VAL A 200 12.79 -12.75 -13.20
CA VAL A 200 14.14 -13.24 -13.48
C VAL A 200 14.07 -14.75 -13.68
N LYS A 201 14.67 -15.25 -14.77
CA LYS A 201 14.69 -16.67 -15.11
C LYS A 201 15.84 -17.42 -14.46
#